data_AF-A0A1Y1U913-F1
#
_entry.id   AF-A0A1Y1U913-F1
#
_cell.length_a   1.000
_cell.length_b   1.000
_cell.length_c   1.000
_cell.angle_alpha   90.00
_cell.angle_beta   90.00
_cell.angle_gamma   90.00
#
_symmetry.space_group_name_H-M   'P 1'
#
loop_
_entity.id
_entity.type
_entity.pdbx_description
1 polymer ?
#
loop_
_entity_poly.entity_id
_entity_poly.type
_entity_poly.pdbx_seq_one_letter_code
_entity_poly.pdbx_strand_id
1 'polypeptide(L)'
;MSIAQDATKAAYHSPAYNAAGSAMMSFTPVNQIHQHLCGLHVYAIDPSRSVVAHHFCTHLSRDLHQCVIYDCDKADARLIYVISEDRFVALPEEEKKYWHSHKFEVESGMLVLGTKTIVPNAMTTAAERPAMMELHRTYGKTIHTWQPDIQPDLPLGPPQLMMAYTDFEQVDQSLLDKRDKEMGLATSTFRTNRLGYLKSEDIQRPVAGGCDTWTRGDRLSFSLSGKEQDAEAK
;
A
#
# COMPACT_ATOMS: atom_id res chain seq x y z
N MET A 1 -46.13 -1.17 -2.27
CA MET A 1 -44.84 -1.33 -2.96
C MET A 1 -43.63 -1.10 -2.04
N SER A 2 -43.62 -0.12 -1.11
CA SER A 2 -42.43 0.13 -0.27
C SER A 2 -42.12 -1.01 0.72
N ILE A 3 -43.11 -1.60 1.40
CA ILE A 3 -42.88 -2.66 2.39
C ILE A 3 -42.15 -3.88 1.81
N ALA A 4 -42.48 -4.27 0.58
CA ALA A 4 -41.82 -5.38 -0.12
C ALA A 4 -40.40 -5.01 -0.59
N GLN A 5 -40.17 -3.74 -0.99
CA GLN A 5 -38.83 -3.23 -1.30
C GLN A 5 -37.95 -3.14 -0.04
N ASP A 6 -38.51 -2.74 1.09
CA ASP A 6 -37.82 -2.65 2.38
C ASP A 6 -37.45 -4.04 2.90
N ALA A 7 -38.35 -5.02 2.77
CA ALA A 7 -38.06 -6.42 3.08
C ALA A 7 -36.98 -7.03 2.17
N THR A 8 -37.01 -6.68 0.88
CA THR A 8 -35.99 -7.14 -0.09
C THR A 8 -34.62 -6.54 0.22
N LYS A 9 -34.55 -5.25 0.58
CA LYS A 9 -33.30 -4.60 1.02
C LYS A 9 -32.79 -5.17 2.34
N ALA A 10 -33.68 -5.46 3.28
CA ALA A 10 -33.32 -6.09 4.55
C ALA A 10 -32.68 -7.48 4.35
N ALA A 11 -33.13 -8.24 3.35
CA ALA A 11 -32.59 -9.56 3.03
C ALA A 11 -31.12 -9.53 2.57
N TYR A 12 -30.64 -8.42 1.98
CA TYR A 12 -29.25 -8.26 1.54
C TYR A 12 -28.25 -8.39 2.70
N HIS A 13 -28.62 -7.90 3.89
CA HIS A 13 -27.77 -7.97 5.07
C HIS A 13 -27.92 -9.28 5.87
N SER A 14 -28.69 -10.24 5.36
CA SER A 14 -28.96 -11.49 6.07
C SER A 14 -27.79 -12.49 5.92
N PRO A 15 -27.54 -13.34 6.94
CA PRO A 15 -26.59 -14.43 6.84
C PRO A 15 -26.88 -15.39 5.68
N ALA A 16 -28.17 -15.61 5.36
CA ALA A 16 -28.60 -16.49 4.27
C ALA A 16 -28.17 -15.96 2.90
N TYR A 17 -28.30 -14.65 2.67
CA TYR A 17 -27.83 -14.01 1.44
C TYR A 17 -26.30 -14.08 1.31
N ASN A 18 -25.57 -13.78 2.40
CA ASN A 18 -24.10 -13.90 2.43
C ASN A 18 -23.62 -15.33 2.12
N ALA A 19 -24.28 -16.34 2.71
CA ALA A 19 -23.93 -17.74 2.49
C ALA A 19 -24.21 -18.21 1.04
N ALA A 20 -25.37 -17.84 0.48
CA ALA A 20 -25.70 -18.13 -0.92
C ALA A 20 -24.74 -17.41 -1.89
N GLY A 21 -24.36 -16.17 -1.58
CA GLY A 21 -23.37 -15.39 -2.32
C GLY A 21 -22.01 -16.10 -2.36
N SER A 22 -21.46 -16.48 -1.20
CA SER A 22 -20.17 -17.19 -1.13
C SER A 22 -20.15 -18.52 -1.89
N ALA A 23 -21.29 -19.20 -2.02
CA ALA A 23 -21.41 -20.46 -2.73
C ALA A 23 -21.54 -20.32 -4.25
N MET A 24 -22.18 -19.24 -4.75
CA MET A 24 -22.49 -19.06 -6.17
C MET A 24 -21.62 -18.00 -6.88
N MET A 25 -21.06 -17.04 -6.15
CA MET A 25 -20.25 -15.97 -6.72
C MET A 25 -18.82 -16.44 -6.97
N SER A 26 -18.28 -16.05 -8.13
CA SER A 26 -16.87 -16.30 -8.44
C SER A 26 -15.99 -15.16 -7.93
N PHE A 27 -14.98 -15.50 -7.14
CA PHE A 27 -13.94 -14.59 -6.67
C PHE A 27 -12.60 -14.84 -7.37
N THR A 28 -12.60 -15.41 -8.59
CA THR A 28 -11.38 -15.80 -9.32
C THR A 28 -10.28 -14.72 -9.30
N PRO A 29 -10.54 -13.43 -9.56
CA PRO A 29 -9.49 -12.41 -9.53
C PRO A 29 -8.90 -12.18 -8.13
N VAL A 30 -9.73 -12.18 -7.09
CA VAL A 30 -9.30 -12.01 -5.69
C VAL A 30 -8.46 -13.22 -5.26
N ASN A 31 -8.81 -14.42 -5.68
CA ASN A 31 -8.09 -15.64 -5.36
C ASN A 31 -6.72 -15.78 -6.07
N GLN A 32 -6.36 -14.87 -6.98
CA GLN A 32 -5.01 -14.83 -7.57
C GLN A 32 -3.98 -14.12 -6.68
N ILE A 33 -4.44 -13.39 -5.65
CA ILE A 33 -3.57 -12.74 -4.67
C ILE A 33 -2.83 -13.82 -3.87
N HIS A 34 -1.50 -13.81 -3.93
CA HIS A 34 -0.66 -14.85 -3.33
C HIS A 34 0.50 -14.29 -2.48
N GLN A 35 0.57 -12.97 -2.28
CA GLN A 35 1.62 -12.32 -1.49
C GLN A 35 1.04 -11.25 -0.57
N HIS A 36 1.53 -11.19 0.68
CA HIS A 36 1.15 -10.18 1.67
C HIS A 36 2.38 -9.48 2.24
N LEU A 37 2.50 -8.16 2.07
CA LEU A 37 3.58 -7.31 2.60
C LEU A 37 3.01 -6.25 3.52
N CYS A 38 3.70 -5.83 4.57
CA CYS A 38 3.25 -4.77 5.49
C CYS A 38 4.35 -3.72 5.66
N GLY A 39 4.02 -2.44 5.45
CA GLY A 39 4.92 -1.28 5.46
C GLY A 39 4.23 -0.02 5.99
N LEU A 40 4.85 1.15 5.78
CA LEU A 40 4.37 2.45 6.29
C LEU A 40 4.39 3.50 5.18
N HIS A 41 3.27 4.18 4.96
CA HIS A 41 3.17 5.28 4.00
C HIS A 41 3.02 6.64 4.69
N VAL A 42 3.49 7.69 4.02
CA VAL A 42 3.28 9.10 4.38
C VAL A 42 2.38 9.80 3.36
N TYR A 43 1.60 10.79 3.80
CA TYR A 43 0.83 11.62 2.87
C TYR A 43 1.75 12.58 2.11
N ALA A 44 1.62 12.64 0.77
CA ALA A 44 2.46 13.54 -0.04
C ALA A 44 2.31 15.03 0.37
N ILE A 45 1.11 15.45 0.77
CA ILE A 45 0.83 16.84 1.17
C ILE A 45 1.27 17.17 2.59
N ASP A 46 1.26 16.18 3.48
CA ASP A 46 1.64 16.32 4.88
C ASP A 46 2.47 15.10 5.33
N PRO A 47 3.79 15.13 5.07
CA PRO A 47 4.67 14.01 5.39
C PRO A 47 4.87 13.76 6.88
N SER A 48 4.34 14.62 7.76
CA SER A 48 4.33 14.38 9.20
C SER A 48 3.27 13.37 9.64
N ARG A 49 2.35 13.00 8.74
CA ARG A 49 1.30 12.03 8.97
C ARG A 49 1.57 10.73 8.24
N SER A 50 1.48 9.64 8.99
CA SER A 50 1.84 8.31 8.52
C SER A 50 0.79 7.28 8.86
N VAL A 51 0.69 6.25 8.03
CA VAL A 51 -0.27 5.16 8.17
C VAL A 51 0.38 3.82 7.81
N VAL A 52 -0.08 2.74 8.45
CA VAL A 52 0.34 1.37 8.11
C VAL A 52 -0.33 0.95 6.80
N ALA A 53 0.38 0.16 5.98
CA ALA A 53 -0.10 -0.31 4.68
C ALA A 53 0.22 -1.79 4.45
N HIS A 54 -0.81 -2.60 4.20
CA HIS A 54 -0.80 -4.05 4.02
C HIS A 54 -1.07 -4.43 2.56
N HIS A 55 -0.04 -4.77 1.80
CA HIS A 55 -0.07 -5.05 0.38
C HIS A 55 -0.50 -6.49 0.10
N PHE A 56 -1.63 -6.70 -0.57
CA PHE A 56 -2.07 -8.02 -1.02
C PHE A 56 -1.89 -8.16 -2.54
N CYS A 57 -0.82 -8.81 -2.98
CA CYS A 57 -0.36 -8.74 -4.37
C CYS A 57 -0.56 -10.02 -5.19
N THR A 58 -0.86 -9.81 -6.46
CA THR A 58 -0.76 -10.77 -7.57
C THR A 58 0.41 -10.36 -8.47
N HIS A 59 1.27 -11.30 -8.84
CA HIS A 59 2.28 -11.07 -9.88
C HIS A 59 1.62 -11.17 -11.26
N LEU A 60 1.31 -10.03 -11.90
CA LEU A 60 0.70 -10.02 -13.24
C LEU A 60 1.71 -10.37 -14.34
N SER A 61 2.98 -10.04 -14.11
CA SER A 61 4.13 -10.45 -14.91
C SER A 61 5.35 -10.52 -14.01
N ARG A 62 6.50 -10.94 -14.55
CA ARG A 62 7.77 -10.99 -13.79
C ARG A 62 8.12 -9.63 -13.15
N ASP A 63 7.68 -8.54 -13.75
CA ASP A 63 8.11 -7.17 -13.48
C ASP A 63 6.95 -6.24 -13.03
N LEU A 64 5.77 -6.80 -12.72
CA LEU A 64 4.56 -6.05 -12.35
C LEU A 64 3.78 -6.76 -11.25
N HIS A 65 3.63 -6.09 -10.10
CA HIS A 65 2.83 -6.57 -8.98
C HIS A 65 1.57 -5.72 -8.87
N GLN A 66 0.41 -6.29 -9.15
CA GLN A 66 -0.84 -5.63 -8.85
C GLN A 66 -1.23 -5.97 -7.43
N CYS A 67 -1.18 -4.96 -6.57
CA CYS A 67 -1.57 -5.11 -5.19
C CYS A 67 -3.00 -4.62 -4.97
N VAL A 68 -3.55 -5.07 -3.86
CA VAL A 68 -4.70 -4.53 -3.17
C VAL A 68 -4.15 -4.19 -1.80
N ILE A 69 -3.63 -2.98 -1.64
CA ILE A 69 -2.97 -2.60 -0.39
C ILE A 69 -4.04 -2.03 0.55
N TYR A 70 -4.12 -2.55 1.76
CA TYR A 70 -5.11 -2.27 2.78
C TYR A 70 -4.49 -1.47 3.93
N ASP A 71 -5.25 -0.65 4.66
CA ASP A 71 -4.74 0.07 5.84
C ASP A 71 -4.49 -0.84 7.05
N CYS A 72 -5.06 -2.05 7.05
CA CYS A 72 -4.79 -3.13 8.00
C CYS A 72 -5.00 -4.51 7.36
N ASP A 73 -4.74 -5.60 8.08
CA ASP A 73 -5.03 -6.98 7.66
C ASP A 73 -6.37 -7.52 8.20
N LYS A 74 -7.23 -6.65 8.71
CA LYS A 74 -8.57 -7.00 9.25
C LYS A 74 -9.60 -7.05 8.13
N ALA A 75 -10.79 -7.56 8.47
CA ALA A 75 -11.87 -7.80 7.50
C ALA A 75 -12.45 -6.54 6.82
N ASP A 76 -12.07 -5.33 7.26
CA ASP A 76 -12.65 -4.04 6.91
C ASP A 76 -11.65 -3.06 6.21
N ALA A 77 -10.64 -3.59 5.53
CA ALA A 77 -9.48 -2.83 5.05
C ALA A 77 -9.54 -2.30 3.57
N ARG A 78 -8.67 -1.33 3.15
CA ARG A 78 -8.86 -0.40 1.96
C ARG A 78 -7.65 -0.14 0.96
N LEU A 79 -7.80 -0.21 -0.41
CA LEU A 79 -6.93 -0.67 -1.61
C LEU A 79 -5.78 0.20 -2.35
N ILE A 80 -4.68 -0.36 -3.02
CA ILE A 80 -3.52 0.36 -3.77
C ILE A 80 -2.48 -0.48 -4.74
N TYR A 81 -1.39 0.03 -5.48
CA TYR A 81 -0.52 -0.59 -6.60
C TYR A 81 1.10 -0.52 -6.62
N VAL A 82 1.85 -1.39 -7.38
CA VAL A 82 3.38 -1.50 -7.48
C VAL A 82 4.01 -1.89 -8.88
N ILE A 83 5.22 -1.42 -9.27
CA ILE A 83 5.99 -1.81 -10.52
C ILE A 83 7.53 -1.98 -10.34
N SER A 84 8.24 -2.58 -11.31
CA SER A 84 9.73 -2.67 -11.34
C SER A 84 10.49 -1.40 -11.77
N GLU A 85 11.78 -1.29 -11.44
CA GLU A 85 12.67 -0.19 -11.85
C GLU A 85 12.75 0.00 -13.36
N ASP A 86 12.92 -1.07 -14.14
CA ASP A 86 13.03 -0.98 -15.61
C ASP A 86 11.75 -0.39 -16.23
N ARG A 87 10.59 -0.70 -15.66
CA ARG A 87 9.30 -0.11 -16.06
C ARG A 87 9.19 1.34 -15.63
N PHE A 88 9.58 1.65 -14.40
CA PHE A 88 9.56 3.01 -13.86
C PHE A 88 10.43 3.97 -14.68
N VAL A 89 11.66 3.57 -15.02
CA VAL A 89 12.60 4.38 -15.81
C VAL A 89 12.02 4.73 -17.18
N ALA A 90 11.25 3.82 -17.77
CA ALA A 90 10.60 3.99 -19.07
C ALA A 90 9.33 4.85 -19.04
N LEU A 91 8.84 5.28 -17.87
CA LEU A 91 7.68 6.16 -17.76
C LEU A 91 7.99 7.58 -18.27
N PRO A 92 6.97 8.33 -18.74
CA PRO A 92 7.10 9.77 -18.95
C PRO A 92 7.47 10.50 -17.65
N GLU A 93 8.27 11.56 -17.73
CA GLU A 93 8.71 12.34 -16.55
C GLU A 93 7.56 12.89 -15.71
N GLU A 94 6.45 13.29 -16.36
CA GLU A 94 5.26 13.75 -15.64
C GLU A 94 4.59 12.65 -14.81
N GLU A 95 4.63 11.40 -15.27
CA GLU A 95 4.03 10.27 -14.55
C GLU A 95 4.89 9.86 -13.35
N LYS A 96 6.23 9.94 -13.45
CA LYS A 96 7.16 9.52 -12.39
C LYS A 96 6.92 10.23 -11.05
N LYS A 97 6.39 11.45 -11.09
CA LYS A 97 6.10 12.28 -9.90
C LYS A 97 5.06 11.64 -8.96
N TYR A 98 4.26 10.70 -9.44
CA TYR A 98 3.28 9.98 -8.63
C TYR A 98 3.83 8.72 -7.96
N TRP A 99 5.12 8.42 -8.13
CA TRP A 99 5.72 7.17 -7.67
C TRP A 99 6.73 7.43 -6.55
N HIS A 100 6.81 6.48 -5.61
CA HIS A 100 7.83 6.42 -4.58
C HIS A 100 8.66 5.15 -4.71
N SER A 101 9.90 5.16 -4.24
CA SER A 101 10.72 3.94 -4.23
C SER A 101 10.44 3.11 -2.97
N HIS A 102 10.54 1.78 -3.06
CA HIS A 102 10.49 0.90 -1.89
C HIS A 102 11.88 0.63 -1.28
N LYS A 103 12.95 1.22 -1.83
CA LYS A 103 14.34 0.95 -1.44
C LYS A 103 14.55 1.11 0.06
N PHE A 104 14.15 2.26 0.62
CA PHE A 104 14.35 2.56 2.02
C PHE A 104 13.50 1.67 2.93
N GLU A 105 12.23 1.42 2.60
CA GLU A 105 11.37 0.55 3.40
C GLU A 105 11.90 -0.89 3.47
N VAL A 106 12.50 -1.38 2.40
CA VAL A 106 13.17 -2.68 2.38
C VAL A 106 14.46 -2.65 3.21
N GLU A 107 15.37 -1.70 2.95
CA GLU A 107 16.66 -1.63 3.65
C GLU A 107 16.52 -1.40 5.16
N SER A 108 15.54 -0.61 5.57
CA SER A 108 15.29 -0.24 6.97
C SER A 108 14.69 -1.36 7.82
N GLY A 109 14.19 -2.44 7.20
CA GLY A 109 13.43 -3.48 7.90
C GLY A 109 11.95 -3.15 8.09
N MET A 110 11.46 -2.02 7.56
CA MET A 110 10.09 -1.56 7.80
C MET A 110 9.05 -2.34 6.98
N LEU A 111 9.35 -2.63 5.72
CA LEU A 111 8.50 -3.51 4.89
C LEU A 111 8.77 -4.97 5.27
N VAL A 112 7.79 -5.72 5.75
CA VAL A 112 7.94 -7.13 6.17
C VAL A 112 6.93 -8.04 5.50
N LEU A 113 7.27 -9.32 5.34
CA LEU A 113 6.30 -10.33 4.91
C LEU A 113 5.29 -10.58 6.05
N GLY A 114 4.00 -10.33 5.79
CA GLY A 114 2.95 -10.50 6.79
C GLY A 114 2.59 -11.97 6.98
N THR A 115 3.29 -12.67 7.87
CA THR A 115 3.04 -14.06 8.24
C THR A 115 2.06 -14.18 9.41
N LYS A 116 1.37 -15.32 9.54
CA LYS A 116 0.56 -15.61 10.74
C LYS A 116 1.43 -15.49 12.00
N THR A 117 0.91 -14.92 13.09
CA THR A 117 1.63 -14.64 14.35
C THR A 117 2.32 -15.87 14.97
N ILE A 118 1.89 -17.09 14.62
CA ILE A 118 2.49 -18.34 15.09
C ILE A 118 3.78 -18.76 14.34
N VAL A 119 4.12 -18.08 13.24
CA VAL A 119 5.31 -18.39 12.44
C VAL A 119 6.54 -17.73 13.08
N PRO A 120 7.60 -18.47 13.44
CA PRO A 120 8.80 -17.88 14.04
C PRO A 120 9.53 -16.91 13.11
N ASN A 121 10.02 -15.80 13.65
CA ASN A 121 10.72 -14.74 12.91
C ASN A 121 11.89 -15.24 12.05
N ALA A 122 12.61 -16.27 12.48
CA ALA A 122 13.69 -16.87 11.70
C ALA A 122 13.19 -17.53 10.39
N MET A 123 12.02 -18.18 10.44
CA MET A 123 11.38 -18.74 9.24
C MET A 123 10.83 -17.62 8.35
N THR A 124 10.25 -16.57 8.93
CA THR A 124 9.80 -15.39 8.18
C THR A 124 10.96 -14.69 7.47
N THR A 125 12.12 -14.55 8.14
CA THR A 125 13.34 -13.96 7.56
C THR A 125 13.85 -14.77 6.36
N ALA A 126 13.82 -16.10 6.43
CA ALA A 126 14.22 -16.96 5.31
C ALA A 126 13.21 -16.87 4.15
N ALA A 127 11.92 -16.84 4.46
CA ALA A 127 10.83 -16.80 3.48
C ALA A 127 10.71 -15.45 2.77
N GLU A 128 10.99 -14.33 3.44
CA GLU A 128 10.90 -12.99 2.84
C GLU A 128 12.04 -12.69 1.87
N ARG A 129 13.18 -13.37 1.98
CA ARG A 129 14.42 -12.99 1.28
C ARG A 129 14.25 -12.81 -0.23
N PRO A 130 13.60 -13.73 -0.99
CA PRO A 130 13.37 -13.52 -2.41
C PRO A 130 12.47 -12.31 -2.70
N ALA A 131 11.44 -12.10 -1.88
CA ALA A 131 10.53 -10.97 -2.01
C ALA A 131 11.24 -9.65 -1.74
N MET A 132 12.05 -9.56 -0.68
CA MET A 132 12.79 -8.34 -0.34
C MET A 132 13.84 -8.00 -1.40
N MET A 133 14.55 -8.99 -1.97
CA MET A 133 15.48 -8.75 -3.08
C MET A 133 14.79 -8.23 -4.33
N GLU A 134 13.56 -8.68 -4.61
CA GLU A 134 12.76 -8.16 -5.73
C GLU A 134 12.26 -6.74 -5.45
N LEU A 135 11.62 -6.54 -4.29
CA LEU A 135 10.97 -5.28 -3.91
C LEU A 135 11.97 -4.14 -3.72
N HIS A 136 13.22 -4.44 -3.37
CA HIS A 136 14.28 -3.45 -3.22
C HIS A 136 14.48 -2.57 -4.47
N ARG A 137 14.12 -3.09 -5.66
CA ARG A 137 14.20 -2.39 -6.95
C ARG A 137 12.84 -2.11 -7.58
N THR A 138 11.84 -1.86 -6.75
CA THR A 138 10.47 -1.55 -7.20
C THR A 138 10.03 -0.15 -6.77
N TYR A 139 9.02 0.35 -7.47
CA TYR A 139 8.40 1.65 -7.31
C TYR A 139 6.91 1.48 -7.09
N GLY A 140 6.37 2.15 -6.08
CA GLY A 140 4.94 2.15 -5.74
C GLY A 140 4.24 3.39 -6.25
N LYS A 141 3.01 3.25 -6.75
CA LYS A 141 2.10 4.39 -6.96
C LYS A 141 0.90 4.16 -6.08
N THR A 142 0.77 5.05 -5.10
CA THR A 142 -0.11 4.77 -3.99
C THR A 142 -1.13 5.87 -3.79
N ILE A 143 -2.41 5.54 -3.95
CA ILE A 143 -3.52 6.48 -3.79
C ILE A 143 -4.44 5.93 -2.72
N HIS A 144 -4.54 6.62 -1.59
CA HIS A 144 -5.54 6.33 -0.57
C HIS A 144 -6.81 7.08 -0.89
N THR A 145 -7.92 6.37 -1.13
CA THR A 145 -9.24 6.99 -1.30
C THR A 145 -9.92 7.31 0.03
N TRP A 146 -9.27 7.01 1.16
CA TRP A 146 -9.77 7.21 2.51
C TRP A 146 -8.64 7.66 3.43
N GLN A 147 -8.88 8.68 4.25
CA GLN A 147 -8.02 9.12 5.36
C GLN A 147 -8.56 8.63 6.73
N PRO A 148 -8.34 7.36 7.13
CA PRO A 148 -8.83 6.78 8.38
C PRO A 148 -8.48 7.60 9.62
N ASP A 149 -7.31 8.22 9.61
CA ASP A 149 -6.74 8.93 10.74
C ASP A 149 -7.48 10.25 11.04
N ILE A 150 -8.22 10.79 10.08
CA ILE A 150 -9.09 11.97 10.28
C ILE A 150 -10.55 11.55 10.38
N GLN A 151 -11.01 10.68 9.47
CA GLN A 151 -12.42 10.31 9.35
C GLN A 151 -12.56 8.79 9.31
N PRO A 152 -12.51 8.11 10.46
CA PRO A 152 -12.47 6.65 10.50
C PRO A 152 -13.78 5.98 10.08
N ASP A 153 -14.90 6.72 10.09
CA ASP A 153 -16.23 6.19 9.84
C ASP A 153 -16.60 6.16 8.36
N LEU A 154 -16.12 7.12 7.56
CA LEU A 154 -16.44 7.23 6.13
C LEU A 154 -15.25 7.79 5.31
N PRO A 155 -15.07 7.33 4.05
CA PRO A 155 -14.04 7.81 3.13
C PRO A 155 -14.42 9.16 2.52
N LEU A 156 -14.50 10.23 3.32
CA LEU A 156 -14.84 11.55 2.81
C LEU A 156 -13.60 12.29 2.27
N GLY A 157 -13.85 13.20 1.34
CA GLY A 157 -12.82 14.03 0.70
C GLY A 157 -12.20 13.39 -0.54
N PRO A 158 -11.29 14.10 -1.21
CA PRO A 158 -10.62 13.59 -2.40
C PRO A 158 -9.59 12.52 -2.01
N PRO A 159 -9.27 11.59 -2.94
CA PRO A 159 -8.15 10.66 -2.77
C PRO A 159 -6.84 11.41 -2.50
N GLN A 160 -5.90 10.75 -1.82
CA GLN A 160 -4.59 11.29 -1.48
C GLN A 160 -3.49 10.47 -2.13
N LEU A 161 -2.51 11.15 -2.71
CA LEU A 161 -1.27 10.51 -3.12
C LEU A 161 -0.44 10.21 -1.86
N MET A 162 0.06 8.98 -1.78
CA MET A 162 0.86 8.48 -0.68
C MET A 162 2.27 8.16 -1.16
N MET A 163 3.23 8.43 -0.31
CA MET A 163 4.65 8.22 -0.55
C MET A 163 5.23 7.28 0.51
N ALA A 164 6.45 6.80 0.28
CA ALA A 164 7.21 6.03 1.26
C ALA A 164 8.26 6.91 1.95
N TYR A 165 8.68 6.51 3.14
CA TYR A 165 9.83 7.12 3.80
C TYR A 165 11.11 6.92 2.99
N THR A 166 12.05 7.85 3.14
CA THR A 166 13.36 7.81 2.45
C THR A 166 14.54 7.94 3.41
N ASP A 167 14.29 8.29 4.68
CA ASP A 167 15.29 8.42 5.74
C ASP A 167 14.68 8.07 7.11
N PHE A 168 15.51 7.64 8.07
CA PHE A 168 15.08 7.29 9.42
C PHE A 168 14.59 8.50 10.22
N GLU A 169 15.15 9.69 9.97
CA GLU A 169 14.72 10.92 10.64
C GLU A 169 13.27 11.30 10.31
N GLN A 170 12.71 10.75 9.23
CA GLN A 170 11.34 10.99 8.80
C GLN A 170 10.32 10.08 9.49
N VAL A 171 10.77 8.97 10.09
CA VAL A 171 9.89 7.89 10.54
C VAL A 171 9.17 8.26 11.83
N ASP A 172 7.84 8.09 11.86
CA ASP A 172 7.08 8.08 13.11
C ASP A 172 7.43 6.83 13.93
N GLN A 173 8.34 7.01 14.88
CA GLN A 173 8.83 5.94 15.74
C GLN A 173 7.71 5.30 16.59
N SER A 174 6.71 6.09 16.99
CA SER A 174 5.62 5.58 17.83
C SER A 174 4.72 4.61 17.07
N LEU A 175 4.46 4.90 15.79
CA LEU A 175 3.70 4.04 14.89
C LEU A 175 4.49 2.79 14.52
N LEU A 176 5.80 2.93 14.28
CA LEU A 176 6.70 1.81 14.02
C LEU A 176 6.74 0.83 15.20
N ASP A 177 6.93 1.33 16.43
CA ASP A 177 6.98 0.53 17.64
C ASP A 177 5.64 -0.19 17.90
N LYS A 178 4.52 0.47 17.61
CA LYS A 178 3.19 -0.13 17.71
C LYS A 178 3.05 -1.31 16.74
N ARG A 179 3.44 -1.14 15.47
CA ARG A 179 3.40 -2.22 14.45
C ARG A 179 4.29 -3.39 14.86
N ASP A 180 5.51 -3.12 15.29
CA ASP A 180 6.47 -4.13 15.74
C ASP A 180 5.90 -4.96 16.92
N LYS A 181 5.25 -4.29 17.88
CA LYS A 181 4.58 -4.94 19.01
C LYS A 181 3.40 -5.82 18.55
N GLU A 182 2.53 -5.30 17.68
CA GLU A 182 1.36 -6.02 17.18
C GLU A 182 1.75 -7.26 16.37
N MET A 183 2.84 -7.17 15.60
CA MET A 183 3.34 -8.27 14.77
C MET A 183 4.35 -9.18 15.49
N GLY A 184 4.74 -8.87 16.74
CA GLY A 184 5.69 -9.68 17.51
C GLY A 184 7.10 -9.70 16.92
N LEU A 185 7.54 -8.61 16.31
CA LEU A 185 8.81 -8.50 15.59
C LEU A 185 9.62 -7.27 16.02
N ALA A 186 10.86 -7.19 15.54
CA ALA A 186 11.74 -6.04 15.76
C ALA A 186 12.39 -5.61 14.44
N THR A 187 12.05 -4.42 13.95
CA THR A 187 12.51 -3.83 12.68
C THR A 187 14.03 -3.83 12.55
N SER A 188 14.75 -3.53 13.65
CA SER A 188 16.22 -3.53 13.68
C SER A 188 16.85 -4.91 13.39
N THR A 189 16.17 -6.00 13.79
CA THR A 189 16.59 -7.37 13.50
C THR A 189 16.47 -7.67 12.01
N PHE A 190 15.34 -7.29 11.39
CA PHE A 190 15.12 -7.45 9.95
C PHE A 190 16.13 -6.65 9.13
N ARG A 191 16.39 -5.39 9.52
CA ARG A 191 17.45 -4.56 8.93
C ARG A 191 18.81 -5.24 8.96
N THR A 192 19.22 -5.73 10.13
CA THR A 192 20.53 -6.37 10.30
C THR A 192 20.66 -7.62 9.43
N ASN A 193 19.61 -8.44 9.36
CA ASN A 193 19.58 -9.62 8.51
C ASN A 193 19.66 -9.27 7.01
N ARG A 194 18.96 -8.21 6.59
CA ARG A 194 18.92 -7.74 5.19
C ARG A 194 20.25 -7.23 4.70
N LEU A 195 21.00 -6.50 5.53
CA LEU A 195 22.37 -6.10 5.21
C LEU A 195 23.30 -7.30 4.93
N GLY A 196 22.97 -8.49 5.44
CA GLY A 196 23.70 -9.73 5.16
C GLY A 196 23.40 -10.38 3.82
N TYR A 197 22.33 -9.98 3.10
CA TYR A 197 21.97 -10.62 1.83
C TYR A 197 21.62 -9.68 0.67
N LEU A 198 21.26 -8.42 0.93
CA LEU A 198 21.12 -7.41 -0.12
C LEU A 198 22.51 -7.12 -0.71
N LYS A 199 22.58 -6.94 -2.03
CA LYS A 199 23.86 -6.67 -2.69
C LYS A 199 24.35 -5.29 -2.31
N SER A 200 25.63 -5.17 -1.95
CA SER A 200 26.25 -3.87 -1.62
C SER A 200 26.14 -2.86 -2.77
N GLU A 201 26.21 -3.33 -4.01
CA GLU A 201 26.00 -2.51 -5.22
C GLU A 201 24.59 -1.92 -5.27
N ASP A 202 23.55 -2.70 -4.94
CA ASP A 202 22.17 -2.24 -4.93
C ASP A 202 21.93 -1.28 -3.76
N ILE A 203 22.55 -1.50 -2.59
CA ILE A 203 22.49 -0.59 -1.44
C ILE A 203 23.11 0.77 -1.78
N GLN A 204 24.28 0.78 -2.41
CA GLN A 204 24.99 2.02 -2.78
C GLN A 204 24.36 2.74 -3.98
N ARG A 205 23.58 2.03 -4.79
CA ARG A 205 22.90 2.60 -5.96
C ARG A 205 21.83 3.61 -5.52
N PRO A 206 21.84 4.84 -6.08
CA PRO A 206 20.77 5.80 -5.84
C PRO A 206 19.47 5.35 -6.50
N VAL A 207 18.33 5.75 -5.94
CA VAL A 207 17.03 5.55 -6.59
C VAL A 207 17.01 6.27 -7.94
N ALA A 208 16.37 5.68 -8.95
CA ALA A 208 16.14 6.34 -10.23
C ALA A 208 15.42 7.69 -10.06
N GLY A 209 15.83 8.69 -10.84
CA GLY A 209 15.29 10.06 -10.74
C GLY A 209 13.81 10.15 -11.13
N GLY A 210 13.15 11.19 -10.62
CA GLY A 210 11.74 11.50 -10.93
C GLY A 210 10.74 10.97 -9.89
N CYS A 211 11.14 10.03 -9.02
CA CYS A 211 10.34 9.57 -7.88
C CYS A 211 10.58 10.45 -6.63
N ASP A 212 9.85 10.13 -5.55
CA ASP A 212 10.03 10.70 -4.20
C ASP A 212 10.07 12.23 -4.19
N THR A 213 9.32 12.87 -5.11
CA THR A 213 9.36 14.32 -5.34
C THR A 213 8.94 15.12 -4.10
N TRP A 214 8.15 14.52 -3.22
CA TRP A 214 7.73 15.08 -1.94
C TRP A 214 8.92 15.51 -1.05
N THR A 215 10.04 14.79 -1.12
CA THR A 215 11.27 15.12 -0.38
C THR A 215 11.92 16.44 -0.83
N ARG A 216 11.59 16.89 -2.04
CA ARG A 216 12.08 18.14 -2.65
C ARG A 216 11.08 19.29 -2.56
N GLY A 217 9.96 19.09 -1.87
CA GLY A 217 8.89 20.09 -1.71
C GLY A 217 7.78 20.02 -2.74
N ASP A 218 7.90 19.16 -3.76
CA ASP A 218 6.86 18.95 -4.78
C ASP A 218 5.75 18.05 -4.23
N ARG A 219 4.79 18.67 -3.54
CA ARG A 219 3.66 18.00 -2.88
C ARG A 219 2.43 18.02 -3.78
N LEU A 220 2.09 16.86 -4.34
CA LEU A 220 0.95 16.71 -5.26
C LEU A 220 -0.34 16.33 -4.51
N SER A 221 -1.47 16.84 -4.99
CA SER A 221 -2.80 16.52 -4.46
C SER A 221 -3.81 16.32 -5.58
N PHE A 222 -4.89 15.61 -5.28
CA PHE A 222 -6.02 15.47 -6.19
C PHE A 222 -7.02 16.60 -5.96
N SER A 223 -7.45 17.24 -7.04
CA SER A 223 -8.53 18.24 -7.01
C SER A 223 -9.67 17.83 -7.94
N LEU A 224 -10.89 18.13 -7.52
CA LEU A 224 -12.07 18.00 -8.38
C LEU A 224 -12.27 19.32 -9.10
N SER A 225 -12.42 19.27 -10.42
CA SER A 225 -12.86 20.41 -11.22
C SER A 225 -14.12 20.03 -11.99
N GLY A 226 -15.15 20.87 -11.89
CA GLY A 226 -16.34 20.79 -12.73
C GLY A 226 -16.27 21.83 -13.83
N LYS A 227 -16.80 21.52 -15.02
CA LYS A 227 -17.13 22.58 -15.98
C LYS A 227 -18.42 23.24 -15.51
N GLU A 228 -18.40 24.56 -15.35
CA GLU A 228 -19.62 25.35 -15.39
C GLU A 228 -20.23 25.10 -16.78
N GLN A 229 -21.39 24.45 -16.85
CA GLN A 229 -22.18 24.54 -18.06
C GLN A 229 -22.61 25.99 -18.13
N ASP A 230 -22.06 26.74 -19.10
CA ASP A 230 -22.64 28.01 -19.50
C ASP A 230 -24.13 27.74 -19.73
N ALA A 231 -24.94 28.24 -18.79
CA ALA A 231 -26.36 28.40 -19.03
C ALA A 231 -26.47 29.48 -20.10
N GLU A 232 -26.32 29.08 -21.37
CA GLU A 232 -26.74 29.88 -22.50
C GLU A 232 -28.21 30.21 -22.27
N ALA A 233 -28.44 31.47 -21.92
CA ALA A 233 -29.74 32.11 -22.00
C ALA A 233 -30.31 31.88 -23.40
N LYS A 234 -31.41 31.13 -23.48
CA LYS A 234 -32.42 31.23 -24.53
C LYS A 234 -33.80 31.11 -23.92
#